data_AF-A0A0M4TXH1-F1
#
_entry.id   AF-A0A0M4TXH1-F1
#
_cell.length_a   1.000
_cell.length_b   1.000
_cell.length_c   1.000
_cell.angle_alpha   90.00
_cell.angle_beta   90.00
_cell.angle_gamma   90.00
#
_symmetry.space_group_name_H-M   'P 1'
#
loop_
_entity.id
_entity.type
_entity.pdbx_description
1 polymer ?
#
loop_
_entity_poly.entity_id
_entity_poly.type
_entity_poly.pdbx_seq_one_letter_code
_entity_poly.pdbx_strand_id
1 'polypeptide(L)'
;MNEIITAIPTGITAFTATNLDDLVILTLLFSQANATFSRRHIVIGQYLGFCTLVIASLFGFLGGLILPSHWIGLLGLVPITIGLNRLFNPEINSSSDVESEIELSHSSTVASFLSPQAYSVAAITIANGSDNVGIYMPLFANSTVLELLLIITVFLLLVGVWCYVTYKLTCQSAIANLLTRYGNSFVPFVLIGLGVFIILDSASLTPIALTVTCLCLMGLLKIIQTSKFKTQIL
;
A
#
# COMPACT_ATOMS: atom_id res chain seq x y z
N MET A 1 -4.65 27.09 5.62
CA MET A 1 -3.50 27.14 4.68
C MET A 1 -2.48 26.04 4.96
N ASN A 2 -2.21 25.68 6.23
CA ASN A 2 -1.27 24.58 6.54
C ASN A 2 -1.77 23.18 6.13
N GLU A 3 -3.07 22.90 6.25
CA GLU A 3 -3.66 21.59 5.90
C GLU A 3 -3.45 21.18 4.43
N ILE A 4 -3.58 22.13 3.50
CA ILE A 4 -3.30 21.93 2.07
C ILE A 4 -1.82 21.63 1.83
N ILE A 5 -0.95 22.30 2.57
CA ILE A 5 0.51 22.16 2.45
C ILE A 5 0.96 20.79 2.95
N THR A 6 0.26 20.21 3.92
CA THR A 6 0.55 18.87 4.46
C THR A 6 -0.07 17.74 3.63
N ALA A 7 -1.21 17.95 2.97
CA ALA A 7 -1.88 16.90 2.20
C ALA A 7 -1.03 16.32 1.06
N ILE A 8 -0.31 17.17 0.32
CA ILE A 8 0.56 16.74 -0.79
C ILE A 8 1.70 15.83 -0.30
N PRO A 9 2.58 16.27 0.65
CA PRO A 9 3.65 15.42 1.14
C PRO A 9 3.10 14.17 1.83
N THR A 10 2.02 14.26 2.61
CA THR A 10 1.39 13.08 3.21
C THR A 10 0.92 12.09 2.14
N GLY A 11 0.29 12.57 1.06
CA GLY A 11 -0.11 11.73 -0.07
C GLY A 11 1.09 11.09 -0.77
N ILE A 12 2.15 11.84 -1.05
CA ILE A 12 3.37 11.30 -1.66
C ILE A 12 3.98 10.22 -0.76
N THR A 13 4.10 10.50 0.54
CA THR A 13 4.68 9.59 1.53
C THR A 13 3.86 8.33 1.67
N ALA A 14 2.53 8.45 1.83
CA ALA A 14 1.64 7.31 1.94
C ALA A 14 1.71 6.43 0.69
N PHE A 15 1.55 7.03 -0.49
CA PHE A 15 1.60 6.30 -1.77
C PHE A 15 2.95 5.63 -2.01
N THR A 16 4.05 6.33 -1.74
CA THR A 16 5.38 5.76 -1.93
C THR A 16 5.63 4.61 -0.97
N ALA A 17 5.15 4.70 0.28
CA ALA A 17 5.33 3.64 1.26
C ALA A 17 4.53 2.38 0.94
N THR A 18 3.33 2.54 0.37
CA THR A 18 2.40 1.45 0.06
C THR A 18 2.66 0.77 -1.27
N ASN A 19 3.15 1.48 -2.29
CA ASN A 19 3.31 0.92 -3.65
C ASN A 19 4.78 0.62 -4.01
N LEU A 20 5.65 0.42 -3.01
CA LEU A 20 7.09 0.22 -3.26
C LEU A 20 7.43 -1.22 -3.65
N ASP A 21 6.65 -2.16 -3.12
CA ASP A 21 6.61 -3.58 -3.47
C ASP A 21 5.98 -3.81 -4.85
N ASP A 22 4.91 -3.07 -5.18
CA ASP A 22 4.27 -3.07 -6.51
C ASP A 22 5.28 -2.86 -7.66
N LEU A 23 6.39 -2.14 -7.43
CA LEU A 23 7.41 -1.88 -8.44
C LEU A 23 7.99 -3.16 -9.04
N VAL A 24 8.15 -4.22 -8.25
CA VAL A 24 8.70 -5.50 -8.74
C VAL A 24 7.72 -6.17 -9.67
N ILE A 25 6.46 -6.32 -9.23
CA ILE A 25 5.37 -6.92 -10.02
C ILE A 25 5.18 -6.13 -11.32
N LEU A 26 5.12 -4.80 -11.23
CA LEU A 26 4.94 -3.94 -12.39
C LEU A 26 6.13 -4.02 -13.36
N THR A 27 7.36 -4.14 -12.85
CA THR A 27 8.56 -4.36 -13.68
C THR A 27 8.50 -5.71 -14.42
N LEU A 28 8.04 -6.78 -13.76
CA LEU A 28 7.85 -8.09 -14.39
C LEU A 28 6.77 -8.04 -15.47
N LEU A 29 5.63 -7.40 -15.19
CA LEU A 29 4.56 -7.19 -16.18
C LEU A 29 5.06 -6.42 -17.40
N PHE A 30 5.84 -5.35 -17.21
CA PHE A 30 6.45 -4.61 -18.32
C PHE A 30 7.51 -5.41 -19.09
N SER A 31 8.22 -6.33 -18.44
CA SER A 31 9.20 -7.22 -19.09
C SER A 31 8.52 -8.19 -20.06
N GLN A 32 7.34 -8.69 -19.68
CA GLN A 32 6.53 -9.59 -20.51
C GLN A 32 5.77 -8.85 -21.64
N ALA A 33 5.75 -7.52 -21.62
CA ALA A 33 5.00 -6.65 -22.54
C ALA A 33 5.48 -6.62 -24.00
N ASN A 34 6.40 -7.49 -24.40
CA ASN A 34 6.80 -7.65 -25.80
C ASN A 34 6.40 -9.02 -26.38
N ALA A 35 6.02 -10.01 -25.57
CA ALA A 35 5.67 -11.35 -26.04
C ALA A 35 4.16 -11.51 -26.32
N THR A 36 3.29 -10.92 -25.50
CA THR A 36 1.82 -11.15 -25.54
C THR A 36 0.96 -9.95 -25.13
N PHE A 37 1.55 -8.87 -24.60
CA PHE A 37 0.85 -7.71 -24.02
C PHE A 37 1.23 -6.40 -24.70
N SER A 38 0.31 -5.44 -24.78
CA SER A 38 0.67 -4.07 -25.13
C SER A 38 0.95 -3.28 -23.86
N ARG A 39 2.00 -2.44 -23.86
CA ARG A 39 2.32 -1.54 -22.76
C ARG A 39 1.13 -0.68 -22.30
N ARG A 40 0.21 -0.37 -23.21
CA ARG A 40 -1.02 0.38 -22.91
C ARG A 40 -1.97 -0.42 -22.02
N HIS A 41 -2.08 -1.73 -22.20
CA HIS A 41 -2.94 -2.57 -21.36
C HIS A 41 -2.44 -2.63 -19.91
N ILE A 42 -1.12 -2.61 -19.70
CA ILE A 42 -0.53 -2.57 -18.34
C ILE A 42 -0.87 -1.26 -17.64
N VAL A 43 -0.68 -0.13 -18.33
CA VAL A 43 -1.02 1.18 -17.76
C VAL A 43 -2.52 1.26 -17.45
N ILE A 44 -3.38 0.87 -18.40
CA ILE A 44 -4.84 0.88 -18.20
C ILE A 44 -5.23 -0.04 -17.03
N GLY A 45 -4.67 -1.24 -16.96
CA GLY A 45 -4.92 -2.18 -15.88
C GLY A 45 -4.49 -1.64 -14.52
N GLN A 46 -3.30 -1.03 -14.43
CA GLN A 46 -2.82 -0.42 -13.19
C GLN A 46 -3.75 0.71 -12.71
N TYR A 47 -4.18 1.59 -13.62
CA TYR A 47 -5.15 2.64 -13.26
C TYR A 47 -6.50 2.05 -12.84
N LEU A 48 -7.01 1.01 -13.52
CA LEU A 48 -8.27 0.38 -13.15
C LEU A 48 -8.19 -0.30 -11.78
N GLY A 49 -7.14 -1.08 -11.53
CA GLY A 49 -6.93 -1.75 -10.25
C GLY A 49 -6.72 -0.75 -9.12
N PHE A 50 -5.87 0.25 -9.33
CA PHE A 50 -5.60 1.28 -8.33
C PHE A 50 -6.82 2.15 -8.03
N CYS A 51 -7.60 2.54 -9.05
CA CYS A 51 -8.87 3.24 -8.82
C CYS A 51 -9.84 2.39 -7.98
N THR A 52 -9.86 1.08 -8.17
CA THR A 52 -10.67 0.18 -7.34
C THR A 52 -10.23 0.20 -5.88
N LEU A 53 -8.91 0.19 -5.62
CA LEU A 53 -8.36 0.32 -4.26
C LEU A 53 -8.71 1.69 -3.62
N VAL A 54 -8.63 2.78 -4.39
CA VAL A 54 -9.02 4.12 -3.93
C VAL A 54 -10.51 4.17 -3.59
N ILE A 55 -11.38 3.59 -4.43
CA ILE A 55 -12.82 3.51 -4.17
C ILE A 55 -13.09 2.69 -2.91
N ALA A 56 -12.42 1.54 -2.73
CA ALA A 56 -12.52 0.73 -1.51
C ALA A 56 -12.05 1.51 -0.27
N SER A 57 -11.02 2.35 -0.41
CA SER A 57 -10.49 3.17 0.68
C SER A 57 -11.41 4.36 1.02
N LEU A 58 -12.25 4.81 0.08
CA LEU A 58 -13.18 5.92 0.27
C LEU A 58 -14.26 5.61 1.32
N PHE A 59 -14.54 4.34 1.59
CA PHE A 59 -15.36 3.94 2.73
C PHE A 59 -14.79 4.42 4.07
N GLY A 60 -13.47 4.60 4.17
CA GLY A 60 -12.81 5.24 5.31
C GLY A 60 -13.22 6.69 5.48
N PHE A 61 -13.24 7.46 4.40
CA PHE A 61 -13.73 8.85 4.42
C PHE A 61 -15.20 8.93 4.85
N LEU A 62 -16.06 8.06 4.30
CA LEU A 62 -17.47 7.99 4.71
C LEU A 62 -17.61 7.64 6.20
N GLY A 63 -16.78 6.72 6.70
CA GLY A 63 -16.67 6.43 8.13
C GLY A 63 -16.25 7.66 8.94
N GLY A 64 -15.26 8.41 8.45
CA GLY A 64 -14.79 9.65 9.09
C GLY A 64 -15.84 10.74 9.21
N LEU A 65 -16.85 10.77 8.32
CA LEU A 65 -17.96 11.72 8.42
C LEU A 65 -18.97 11.37 9.53
N ILE A 66 -19.02 10.11 9.95
CA ILE A 66 -20.00 9.58 10.91
C ILE A 66 -19.35 9.40 12.29
N LEU A 67 -18.07 9.01 12.33
CA LEU A 67 -17.36 8.68 13.56
C LEU A 67 -16.82 9.95 14.26
N PRO A 68 -16.81 9.97 15.61
CA PRO A 68 -16.14 11.03 16.35
C PRO A 68 -14.62 11.01 16.10
N SER A 69 -13.99 12.20 16.12
CA SER A 69 -12.55 12.38 15.84
C SER A 69 -11.62 11.45 16.65
N HIS A 70 -11.99 11.14 17.89
CA HIS A 70 -11.23 10.22 18.74
C HIS A 70 -11.16 8.79 18.18
N TRP A 71 -12.24 8.28 17.58
CA TRP A 71 -12.27 6.95 16.98
C TRP A 71 -11.54 6.90 15.64
N ILE A 72 -11.59 8.00 14.88
CA ILE A 72 -10.81 8.15 13.63
C ILE A 72 -9.32 8.05 13.93
N GLY A 73 -8.87 8.71 15.00
CA GLY A 73 -7.48 8.62 15.43
C GLY A 73 -6.98 7.22 15.72
N LEU A 74 -7.81 6.39 16.35
CA LEU A 74 -7.48 5.00 16.64
C LEU A 74 -7.23 4.18 15.35
N LEU A 75 -7.77 4.59 14.20
CA LEU A 75 -7.45 3.95 12.92
C LEU A 75 -5.97 4.10 12.55
N GLY A 76 -5.26 5.09 13.10
CA GLY A 76 -3.80 5.23 12.99
C GLY A 76 -3.02 4.06 13.61
N LEU A 77 -3.64 3.25 14.47
CA LEU A 77 -3.04 2.00 14.94
C LEU A 77 -2.88 0.98 13.81
N VAL A 78 -3.72 1.03 12.77
CA VAL A 78 -3.62 0.11 11.62
C VAL A 78 -2.27 0.27 10.89
N PRO A 79 -1.87 1.45 10.38
CA PRO A 79 -0.56 1.62 9.76
C PRO A 79 0.60 1.38 10.75
N ILE A 80 0.45 1.66 12.05
CA ILE A 80 1.47 1.28 13.06
C ILE A 80 1.63 -0.24 13.14
N THR A 81 0.53 -0.99 13.20
CA THR A 81 0.58 -2.46 13.30
C THR A 81 1.16 -3.08 12.04
N ILE A 82 0.79 -2.59 10.85
CA ILE A 82 1.36 -3.03 9.57
C ILE A 82 2.87 -2.73 9.53
N GLY A 83 3.27 -1.52 9.90
CA GLY A 83 4.69 -1.13 9.94
C GLY A 83 5.51 -2.00 10.91
N LEU A 84 5.02 -2.21 12.14
CA LEU A 84 5.68 -3.09 13.11
C LEU A 84 5.76 -4.54 12.62
N ASN A 85 4.69 -5.05 12.00
CA ASN A 85 4.69 -6.41 11.46
C ASN A 85 5.73 -6.56 10.34
N ARG A 86 5.83 -5.59 9.42
CA ARG A 86 6.87 -5.58 8.37
C ARG A 86 8.29 -5.52 8.97
N LEU A 87 8.48 -4.80 10.09
CA LEU A 87 9.78 -4.72 10.77
C LEU A 87 10.21 -6.05 11.40
N PHE A 88 9.27 -6.76 12.02
CA PHE A 88 9.60 -8.02 12.70
C PHE A 88 9.53 -9.24 11.79
N ASN A 89 8.88 -9.15 10.63
CA ASN A 89 8.65 -10.29 9.75
C ASN A 89 9.17 -10.09 8.31
N PRO A 90 10.46 -9.74 8.14
CA PRO A 90 11.00 -9.39 6.82
C PRO A 90 11.07 -10.56 5.83
N GLU A 91 11.13 -11.81 6.29
CA GLU A 91 11.35 -13.01 5.45
C GLU A 91 10.11 -13.53 4.70
N ILE A 92 8.88 -13.19 5.12
CA ILE A 92 7.67 -13.66 4.40
C ILE A 92 7.43 -12.90 3.08
N ASN A 93 8.11 -11.77 2.86
CA ASN A 93 7.88 -10.90 1.69
C ASN A 93 8.91 -11.10 0.57
N SER A 94 9.74 -12.15 0.62
CA SER A 94 10.80 -12.37 -0.37
C SER A 94 10.35 -13.26 -1.53
N SER A 95 9.92 -12.63 -2.62
CA SER A 95 10.06 -13.04 -4.03
C SER A 95 9.47 -14.37 -4.54
N SER A 96 9.12 -15.36 -3.70
CA SER A 96 8.58 -16.65 -4.17
C SER A 96 7.10 -16.58 -4.57
N ASP A 97 6.35 -15.59 -4.07
CA ASP A 97 4.90 -15.46 -4.32
C ASP A 97 4.58 -14.64 -5.58
N VAL A 98 5.57 -13.94 -6.14
CA VAL A 98 5.37 -13.01 -7.26
C VAL A 98 5.16 -13.74 -8.59
N GLU A 99 5.87 -14.84 -8.82
CA GLU A 99 5.70 -15.66 -10.05
C GLU A 99 4.36 -16.42 -10.01
N SER A 100 3.93 -16.87 -8.83
CA SER A 100 2.69 -17.63 -8.66
C SER A 100 1.43 -16.76 -8.81
N GLU A 101 1.46 -15.51 -8.36
CA GLU A 101 0.34 -14.56 -8.56
C GLU A 101 0.09 -14.23 -10.05
N ILE A 102 1.16 -14.16 -10.85
CA ILE A 102 1.06 -13.95 -12.30
C ILE A 102 0.46 -15.20 -12.96
N GLU A 103 0.92 -16.40 -12.61
CA GLU A 103 0.40 -17.66 -13.18
C GLU A 103 -1.08 -17.93 -12.82
N LEU A 104 -1.49 -17.67 -11.58
CA LEU A 104 -2.89 -17.86 -11.13
C LEU A 104 -3.86 -16.95 -11.88
N SER A 105 -3.43 -15.71 -12.16
CA SER A 105 -4.24 -14.72 -12.87
C SER A 105 -4.38 -15.02 -14.37
N HIS A 106 -3.43 -15.73 -14.98
CA HIS A 106 -3.54 -16.22 -16.36
C HIS A 106 -4.59 -17.32 -16.54
N SER A 107 -4.93 -18.06 -15.48
CA SER A 107 -5.92 -19.14 -15.51
C SER A 107 -7.38 -18.69 -15.33
N SER A 108 -7.59 -17.49 -14.77
CA SER A 108 -8.93 -16.96 -14.47
C SER A 108 -9.47 -16.13 -15.64
N THR A 109 -10.03 -16.83 -16.62
CA THR A 109 -10.85 -16.22 -17.69
C THR A 109 -12.15 -15.66 -17.11
N VAL A 110 -12.15 -14.41 -16.65
CA VAL A 110 -13.38 -13.71 -16.24
C VAL A 110 -13.60 -12.45 -17.09
N ALA A 111 -14.53 -12.62 -18.05
CA ALA A 111 -15.46 -11.67 -18.66
C ALA A 111 -15.02 -10.25 -19.12
N SER A 112 -14.69 -10.15 -20.41
CA SER A 112 -15.34 -9.31 -21.44
C SER A 112 -15.86 -7.90 -21.06
N PHE A 113 -15.15 -6.85 -21.53
CA PHE A 113 -15.65 -5.70 -22.33
C PHE A 113 -14.50 -4.70 -22.65
N LEU A 114 -13.34 -4.84 -21.98
CA LEU A 114 -12.02 -4.35 -22.41
C LEU A 114 -11.06 -5.54 -22.59
N SER A 115 -9.93 -5.32 -23.27
CA SER A 115 -8.90 -6.34 -23.54
C SER A 115 -8.62 -7.23 -22.31
N PRO A 116 -8.72 -8.57 -22.40
CA PRO A 116 -8.50 -9.51 -21.28
C PRO A 116 -7.23 -9.24 -20.46
N GLN A 117 -6.22 -8.70 -21.14
CA GLN A 117 -4.92 -8.32 -20.60
C GLN A 117 -4.97 -7.19 -19.56
N ALA A 118 -5.81 -6.17 -19.76
CA ALA A 118 -5.89 -5.05 -18.84
C ALA A 118 -6.60 -5.43 -17.52
N TYR A 119 -7.60 -6.31 -17.60
CA TYR A 119 -8.27 -6.85 -16.41
C TYR A 119 -7.36 -7.77 -15.60
N SER A 120 -6.55 -8.60 -16.24
CA SER A 120 -5.55 -9.41 -15.55
C SER A 120 -4.59 -8.54 -14.75
N VAL A 121 -4.04 -7.48 -15.36
CA VAL A 121 -3.19 -6.52 -14.65
C VAL A 121 -3.95 -5.84 -13.50
N ALA A 122 -5.18 -5.39 -13.72
CA ALA A 122 -6.00 -4.78 -12.67
C ALA A 122 -6.26 -5.74 -11.50
N ALA A 123 -6.50 -7.03 -11.77
CA ALA A 123 -6.70 -8.05 -10.75
C ALA A 123 -5.44 -8.27 -9.92
N ILE A 124 -4.27 -8.34 -10.58
CA ILE A 124 -2.97 -8.43 -9.89
C ILE A 124 -2.74 -7.18 -9.01
N THR A 125 -3.00 -5.97 -9.54
CA THR A 125 -2.91 -4.73 -8.76
C THR A 125 -3.82 -4.75 -7.54
N ILE A 126 -5.05 -5.27 -7.66
CA ILE A 126 -6.00 -5.36 -6.54
C ILE A 126 -5.53 -6.39 -5.51
N ALA A 127 -5.05 -7.55 -5.96
CA ALA A 127 -4.56 -8.60 -5.08
C ALA A 127 -3.36 -8.11 -4.26
N ASN A 128 -2.36 -7.55 -4.94
CA ASN A 128 -1.15 -7.07 -4.29
C ASN A 128 -1.41 -5.80 -3.45
N GLY A 129 -2.17 -4.84 -3.96
CA GLY A 129 -2.47 -3.60 -3.26
C GLY A 129 -3.61 -3.70 -2.22
N SER A 130 -3.97 -4.91 -1.80
CA SER A 130 -5.05 -5.10 -0.83
C SER A 130 -4.69 -4.56 0.57
N ASP A 131 -3.42 -4.61 0.95
CA ASP A 131 -2.91 -4.01 2.19
C ASP A 131 -2.81 -2.48 2.12
N ASN A 132 -2.71 -1.90 0.92
CA ASN A 132 -2.77 -0.45 0.69
C ASN A 132 -4.09 0.15 1.20
N VAL A 133 -5.21 -0.58 1.07
CA VAL A 133 -6.51 -0.15 1.60
C VAL A 133 -6.45 0.04 3.12
N GLY A 134 -5.73 -0.83 3.84
CA GLY A 134 -5.54 -0.73 5.28
C GLY A 134 -4.81 0.54 5.72
N ILE A 135 -4.06 1.18 4.82
CA ILE A 135 -3.30 2.42 5.09
C ILE A 135 -4.07 3.64 4.59
N TYR A 136 -4.68 3.56 3.40
CA TYR A 136 -5.45 4.67 2.83
C TYR A 136 -6.77 4.90 3.56
N MET A 137 -7.44 3.86 4.05
CA MET A 137 -8.71 4.01 4.76
C MET A 137 -8.59 4.89 6.02
N PRO A 138 -7.64 4.65 6.96
CA PRO A 138 -7.37 5.56 8.08
C PRO A 138 -7.00 6.99 7.64
N LEU A 139 -6.17 7.12 6.60
CA LEU A 139 -5.73 8.42 6.10
C LEU A 139 -6.92 9.23 5.55
N PHE A 140 -7.80 8.59 4.78
CA PHE A 140 -8.98 9.21 4.20
C PHE A 140 -10.00 9.54 5.28
N ALA A 141 -10.16 8.71 6.30
CA ALA A 141 -11.04 8.99 7.44
C ALA A 141 -10.63 10.26 8.22
N ASN A 142 -9.35 10.60 8.23
CA ASN A 142 -8.78 11.76 8.93
C ASN A 142 -8.62 13.00 8.02
N SER A 143 -9.00 12.92 6.74
CA SER A 143 -8.83 14.03 5.78
C SER A 143 -10.12 14.85 5.60
N THR A 144 -9.98 16.15 5.36
CA THR A 144 -11.08 16.99 4.85
C THR A 144 -11.37 16.67 3.36
N VAL A 145 -12.52 17.12 2.84
CA VAL A 145 -12.90 16.92 1.41
C VAL A 145 -11.81 17.43 0.48
N LEU A 146 -11.23 18.60 0.78
CA LEU A 146 -10.24 19.23 -0.09
C LEU A 146 -8.89 18.50 -0.02
N GLU A 147 -8.45 18.07 1.16
CA GLU A 147 -7.24 17.27 1.32
C GLU A 147 -7.38 15.90 0.64
N LEU A 148 -8.54 15.25 0.79
CA LEU A 148 -8.84 13.99 0.11
C LEU A 148 -8.71 14.12 -1.41
N LEU A 149 -9.30 15.16 -2.00
CA LEU A 149 -9.20 15.39 -3.45
C LEU A 149 -7.74 15.62 -3.88
N LEU A 150 -6.95 16.33 -3.09
CA LEU A 150 -5.52 16.51 -3.35
C LEU A 150 -4.74 15.19 -3.25
N ILE A 151 -4.99 14.39 -2.20
CA ILE A 151 -4.34 13.09 -2.01
C ILE A 151 -4.68 12.15 -3.17
N ILE A 152 -5.96 12.05 -3.57
CA ILE A 152 -6.37 11.23 -4.72
C ILE A 152 -5.70 11.72 -6.00
N THR A 153 -5.63 13.03 -6.22
CA THR A 153 -4.95 13.60 -7.38
C THR A 153 -3.46 13.23 -7.39
N VAL A 154 -2.78 13.36 -6.25
CA VAL A 154 -1.39 12.94 -6.08
C VAL A 154 -1.21 11.46 -6.35
N PHE A 155 -2.09 10.61 -5.82
CA PHE A 155 -2.03 9.17 -6.05
C PHE A 155 -2.13 8.84 -7.55
N LEU A 156 -3.13 9.38 -8.25
CA LEU A 156 -3.31 9.13 -9.68
C LEU A 156 -2.12 9.62 -10.51
N LEU A 157 -1.54 10.77 -10.17
CA LEU A 157 -0.32 11.25 -10.83
C LEU A 157 0.87 10.30 -10.59
N LEU A 158 1.04 9.84 -9.35
CA LEU A 158 2.14 8.95 -8.98
C LEU A 158 1.99 7.54 -9.58
N VAL A 159 0.77 7.03 -9.81
CA VAL A 159 0.56 5.81 -10.60
C VAL A 159 1.20 5.96 -11.98
N GLY A 160 0.97 7.10 -12.65
CA GLY A 160 1.62 7.40 -13.93
C GLY A 160 3.14 7.46 -13.84
N VAL A 161 3.68 8.09 -12.79
CA VAL A 161 5.12 8.14 -12.53
C VAL A 161 5.68 6.74 -12.32
N TRP A 162 5.03 5.89 -11.54
CA TRP A 162 5.46 4.51 -11.30
C TRP A 162 5.40 3.65 -12.55
N CYS A 163 4.35 3.75 -13.37
CA CYS A 163 4.33 3.09 -14.66
C CYS A 163 5.50 3.51 -15.56
N TYR A 164 5.85 4.80 -15.56
CA TYR A 164 6.98 5.28 -16.35
C TYR A 164 8.34 4.81 -15.81
N VAL A 165 8.53 4.90 -14.49
CA VAL A 165 9.77 4.47 -13.81
C VAL A 165 9.98 2.97 -14.02
N THR A 166 8.97 2.15 -13.78
CA THR A 166 9.06 0.68 -13.98
C THR A 166 9.31 0.32 -15.43
N TYR A 167 8.66 1.00 -16.38
CA TYR A 167 8.97 0.84 -17.80
C TYR A 167 10.44 1.15 -18.14
N LYS A 168 11.08 2.12 -17.46
CA LYS A 168 12.52 2.38 -17.60
C LYS A 168 13.37 1.34 -16.88
N LEU A 169 12.92 0.83 -15.74
CA LEU A 169 13.60 -0.20 -14.96
C LEU A 169 13.55 -1.59 -15.59
N THR A 170 12.68 -1.85 -16.57
CA THR A 170 12.62 -3.12 -17.31
C THR A 170 13.97 -3.57 -17.90
N CYS A 171 14.85 -2.62 -18.25
CA CYS A 171 16.19 -2.92 -18.77
C CYS A 171 17.22 -3.22 -17.67
N GLN A 172 16.87 -3.01 -16.41
CA GLN A 172 17.78 -3.06 -15.25
C GLN A 172 17.02 -3.58 -14.00
N SER A 173 16.51 -4.81 -14.05
CA SER A 173 15.76 -5.44 -12.95
C SER A 173 16.55 -5.48 -11.62
N ALA A 174 17.88 -5.49 -11.69
CA ALA A 174 18.74 -5.37 -10.51
C ALA A 174 18.50 -4.06 -9.72
N ILE A 175 18.23 -2.96 -10.41
CA ILE A 175 17.95 -1.66 -9.78
C ILE A 175 16.57 -1.67 -9.14
N ALA A 176 15.56 -2.28 -9.78
CA ALA A 176 14.24 -2.45 -9.18
C ALA A 176 14.33 -3.27 -7.88
N ASN A 177 15.05 -4.39 -7.90
CA ASN A 177 15.24 -5.23 -6.71
C ASN A 177 16.01 -4.50 -5.60
N LEU A 178 17.01 -3.68 -5.93
CA LEU A 178 17.70 -2.86 -4.94
C LEU A 178 16.77 -1.80 -4.35
N LEU A 179 15.99 -1.11 -5.19
CA LEU A 179 15.04 -0.08 -4.76
C LEU A 179 14.00 -0.68 -3.81
N THR A 180 13.45 -1.85 -4.12
CA THR A 180 12.51 -2.54 -3.24
C THR A 180 13.20 -3.09 -2.00
N ARG A 181 14.43 -3.59 -2.05
CA ARG A 181 15.13 -4.12 -0.87
C ARG A 181 15.43 -3.02 0.17
N TYR A 182 16.03 -1.92 -0.28
CA TYR A 182 16.30 -0.78 0.60
C TYR A 182 14.99 -0.08 1.00
N GLY A 183 14.08 0.05 0.04
CA GLY A 183 12.75 0.58 0.24
C GLY A 183 11.96 -0.14 1.32
N ASN A 184 11.83 -1.46 1.22
CA ASN A 184 11.08 -2.28 2.16
C ASN A 184 11.67 -2.26 3.58
N SER A 185 12.96 -1.94 3.71
CA SER A 185 13.56 -1.69 5.03
C SER A 185 13.12 -0.34 5.61
N PHE A 186 12.83 0.65 4.76
CA PHE A 186 12.42 2.01 5.17
C PHE A 186 10.89 2.15 5.37
N VAL A 187 10.09 1.47 4.55
CA VAL A 187 8.61 1.50 4.59
C VAL A 187 8.02 1.32 6.00
N PRO A 188 8.47 0.34 6.83
CA PRO A 188 7.98 0.16 8.20
C PRO A 188 7.99 1.44 9.03
N PHE A 189 9.07 2.21 8.95
CA PHE A 189 9.24 3.44 9.72
C PHE A 189 8.30 4.55 9.24
N VAL A 190 8.08 4.61 7.93
CA VAL A 190 7.15 5.56 7.32
C VAL A 190 5.71 5.27 7.74
N LEU A 191 5.30 4.00 7.74
CA LEU A 191 3.95 3.60 8.15
C LEU A 191 3.70 3.87 9.64
N ILE A 192 4.69 3.57 10.50
CA ILE A 192 4.61 3.92 11.92
C ILE A 192 4.49 5.44 12.09
N GLY A 193 5.31 6.22 11.38
CA GLY A 193 5.24 7.68 11.39
C GLY A 193 3.89 8.22 10.94
N LEU A 194 3.32 7.67 9.87
CA LEU A 194 2.00 8.05 9.36
C LEU A 194 0.89 7.74 10.38
N GLY A 195 0.93 6.57 11.02
CA GLY A 195 -0.06 6.22 12.03
C GLY A 195 0.04 7.07 13.30
N VAL A 196 1.27 7.38 13.75
CA VAL A 196 1.51 8.34 14.83
C VAL A 196 0.97 9.72 14.46
N PHE A 197 1.19 10.17 13.23
CA PHE A 197 0.67 11.44 12.73
C PHE A 197 -0.86 11.50 12.82
N ILE A 198 -1.57 10.47 12.31
CA ILE A 198 -3.05 10.40 12.37
C ILE A 198 -3.56 10.43 13.82
N ILE A 199 -2.90 9.71 14.74
CA ILE A 199 -3.30 9.66 16.16
C ILE A 199 -3.12 11.01 16.86
N LEU A 200 -2.01 11.70 16.59
CA LEU A 200 -1.71 12.99 17.20
C LEU A 200 -2.58 14.11 16.64
N ASP A 201 -2.83 14.10 15.33
CA ASP A 201 -3.67 15.08 14.64
C ASP A 201 -5.13 15.02 15.14
N SER A 202 -5.67 13.81 15.27
CA SER A 202 -7.00 13.55 15.83
C SER A 202 -7.14 13.76 17.34
N ALA A 203 -6.03 14.09 18.04
CA ALA A 203 -5.94 14.16 19.50
C ALA A 203 -6.53 12.93 20.23
N SER A 204 -6.46 11.76 19.59
CA SER A 204 -7.09 10.54 20.11
C SER A 204 -6.33 9.95 21.29
N LEU A 205 -5.00 9.96 21.27
CA LEU A 205 -4.17 9.46 22.38
C LEU A 205 -3.19 10.53 22.83
N THR A 206 -2.96 10.60 24.14
CA THR A 206 -1.84 11.38 24.67
C THR A 206 -0.52 10.75 24.21
N PRO A 207 0.57 11.52 24.05
CA PRO A 207 1.86 10.96 23.63
C PRO A 207 2.35 9.83 24.55
N ILE A 208 2.04 9.91 25.84
CA ILE A 208 2.36 8.88 26.83
C ILE A 208 1.54 7.60 26.57
N ALA A 209 0.23 7.73 26.35
CA ALA A 209 -0.60 6.57 26.00
C ALA A 209 -0.15 5.93 24.67
N LEU A 210 0.16 6.74 23.66
CA LEU A 210 0.65 6.27 22.37
C LEU A 210 1.94 5.44 22.49
N THR A 211 2.92 5.92 23.26
CA THR A 211 4.16 5.17 23.49
C THR A 211 3.92 3.85 24.21
N VAL A 212 3.05 3.83 25.23
CA VAL A 212 2.65 2.60 25.92
C VAL A 212 1.96 1.63 24.97
N THR A 213 1.01 2.10 24.16
CA THR A 213 0.30 1.26 23.18
C THR A 213 1.25 0.70 22.13
N CYS A 214 2.22 1.48 21.64
CA CYS A 214 3.25 0.99 20.71
C CYS A 214 4.13 -0.09 21.36
N LEU A 215 4.57 0.11 22.61
CA LEU A 215 5.34 -0.89 23.36
C LEU A 215 4.56 -2.19 23.58
N CYS A 216 3.29 -2.08 23.94
CA CYS A 216 2.39 -3.23 24.07
C CYS A 216 2.22 -3.97 22.74
N LEU A 217 1.96 -3.25 21.64
CA LEU A 217 1.85 -3.82 20.30
C LEU A 217 3.12 -4.55 19.87
N MET A 218 4.29 -3.96 20.10
CA MET A 218 5.58 -4.61 19.84
C MET A 218 5.74 -5.91 20.65
N GLY A 219 5.40 -5.89 21.94
CA GLY A 219 5.44 -7.08 22.79
C GLY A 219 4.50 -8.18 22.30
N LEU A 220 3.27 -7.81 21.93
CA LEU A 220 2.24 -8.73 21.46
C LEU A 220 2.62 -9.37 20.12
N LEU A 221 3.12 -8.57 19.16
CA LEU A 221 3.61 -9.06 17.88
C LEU A 221 4.78 -10.04 18.07
N LYS A 222 5.73 -9.71 18.95
CA LYS A 222 6.87 -10.59 19.26
C LYS A 222 6.42 -11.92 19.88
N ILE A 223 5.41 -11.90 20.77
CA ILE A 223 4.82 -13.12 21.35
C ILE A 223 4.15 -13.97 20.26
N ILE A 224 3.33 -13.35 19.40
CA ILE A 224 2.65 -14.05 18.29
C ILE A 224 3.66 -14.70 17.35
N GLN A 225 4.74 -14.00 17.02
CA GLN A 225 5.81 -14.55 16.17
C GLN A 225 6.52 -15.73 16.82
N THR A 226 6.88 -15.60 18.09
CA THR A 226 7.51 -16.68 18.86
C THR A 226 6.60 -17.91 18.91
N SER A 227 5.28 -17.70 19.00
CA SER A 227 4.28 -18.77 18.94
C SER A 227 4.21 -19.42 17.55
N LYS A 228 4.16 -18.64 16.46
CA LYS A 228 4.11 -19.16 15.08
C LYS A 228 5.36 -20.00 14.76
N PHE A 229 6.54 -19.53 15.16
CA PHE A 229 7.79 -20.28 14.99
C PHE A 229 7.74 -21.63 15.70
N LYS A 230 7.15 -21.70 16.90
CA LYS A 230 7.00 -22.95 17.65
C LYS A 230 6.03 -23.94 16.98
N THR A 231 5.00 -23.45 16.28
CA THR A 231 4.03 -24.29 15.56
C THR A 231 4.56 -24.85 14.24
N GLN A 232 5.49 -24.17 13.57
CA GLN A 232 6.13 -24.69 12.33
C GLN A 232 7.18 -25.78 12.57
N ILE A 233 7.64 -25.96 13.81
CA ILE A 233 8.67 -26.94 14.19
C ILE A 233 8.06 -28.26 14.71
N LEU A 234 6.74 -28.28 14.96
CA LEU A 234 5.96 -29.45 15.38
C LEU A 234 5.27 -30.10 14.19
#